data_AF-A0A1A2UID5-F1
#
_entry.id   AF-A0A1A2UID5-F1
#
_cell.length_a   1.000
_cell.length_b   1.000
_cell.length_c   1.000
_cell.angle_alpha   90.00
_cell.angle_beta   90.00
_cell.angle_gamma   90.00
#
_symmetry.space_group_name_H-M   'P 1'
#
loop_
_entity.id
_entity.type
_entity.pdbx_description
1 polymer ?
#
loop_
_entity_poly.entity_id
_entity_poly.type
_entity_poly.pdbx_seq_one_letter_code
_entity_poly.pdbx_strand_id
1 'polypeptide(L)'
;WLEYELDVAKLLDFPLMTDMRDPLTVAFHKAKLRADLLRPAKAEDLLDDREAAAQYRAAVEDYVTSFRAAETEAIRRRRSDFSRADQQRIARAQNLLRVASDSAATVQERRQAYELARQELEGLVVLPASTQTGIERKVFGELEG
;
A
#
# COMPACT_ATOMS: atom_id res chain seq x y z
N TRP A 1 -4.81 1.56 5.88
CA TRP A 1 -4.25 0.67 4.84
C TRP A 1 -4.64 1.08 3.43
N LEU A 2 -5.93 1.12 3.08
CA LEU A 2 -6.38 1.43 1.70
C LEU A 2 -5.76 2.72 1.12
N GLU A 3 -5.59 3.76 1.92
CA GLU A 3 -4.91 4.99 1.49
C GLU A 3 -3.49 4.75 0.99
N TYR A 4 -2.71 3.86 1.63
CA TYR A 4 -1.36 3.50 1.16
C TYR A 4 -1.40 2.67 -0.13
N GLU A 5 -2.47 1.90 -0.36
CA GLU A 5 -2.62 1.14 -1.60
C GLU A 5 -3.02 2.03 -2.78
N LEU A 6 -3.88 3.02 -2.52
CA LEU A 6 -4.43 3.92 -3.55
C LEU A 6 -3.54 5.13 -3.84
N ASP A 7 -2.79 5.60 -2.84
CA ASP A 7 -1.85 6.71 -2.97
C ASP A 7 -0.41 6.20 -2.89
N VAL A 8 0.16 5.94 -4.07
CA VAL A 8 1.55 5.50 -4.19
C VAL A 8 2.55 6.53 -3.66
N ALA A 9 2.22 7.83 -3.71
CA ALA A 9 3.10 8.85 -3.13
C ALA A 9 3.17 8.70 -1.60
N LYS A 10 2.02 8.50 -0.95
CA LYS A 10 1.95 8.20 0.49
C LYS A 10 2.71 6.92 0.84
N LEU A 11 2.59 5.87 0.02
CA LEU A 11 3.35 4.63 0.21
C LEU A 11 4.87 4.89 0.15
N LEU A 12 5.34 5.65 -0.84
CA LEU A 12 6.77 5.96 -1.00
C LEU A 12 7.29 6.93 0.08
N ASP A 13 6.43 7.76 0.68
CA ASP A 13 6.77 8.58 1.84
C ASP A 13 6.97 7.75 3.11
N PHE A 14 6.26 6.62 3.23
CA PHE A 14 6.26 5.74 4.39
C PHE A 14 6.44 4.26 4.00
N PRO A 15 7.56 3.90 3.35
CA PRO A 15 7.78 2.57 2.76
C PRO A 15 7.80 1.43 3.80
N LEU A 16 8.03 1.75 5.08
CA LEU A 16 7.98 0.76 6.17
C LEU A 16 6.62 0.03 6.24
N MET A 17 5.53 0.66 5.79
CA MET A 17 4.18 0.05 5.79
C MET A 17 4.05 -1.19 4.89
N THR A 18 5.00 -1.43 3.99
CA THR A 18 5.05 -2.63 3.14
C THR A 18 6.28 -3.51 3.41
N ASP A 19 7.17 -3.09 4.32
CA ASP A 19 8.37 -3.84 4.66
C ASP A 19 8.08 -4.96 5.67
N MET A 20 7.94 -6.18 5.16
CA MET A 20 7.69 -7.38 5.97
C MET A 20 8.88 -7.84 6.83
N ARG A 21 9.99 -7.08 6.85
CA ARG A 21 11.10 -7.28 7.81
C ARG A 21 10.83 -6.56 9.13
N ASP A 22 10.00 -5.53 9.14
CA ASP A 22 9.66 -4.81 10.36
C ASP A 22 8.56 -5.55 11.15
N PRO A 23 8.79 -5.82 12.46
CA PRO A 23 7.85 -6.60 13.26
C PRO A 23 6.49 -5.91 13.45
N LEU A 24 6.41 -4.57 13.46
CA LEU A 24 5.14 -3.85 13.58
C LEU A 24 4.34 -3.96 12.29
N THR A 25 5.02 -3.84 11.15
CA THR A 25 4.40 -4.05 9.84
C THR A 25 3.90 -5.49 9.68
N VAL A 26 4.68 -6.48 10.09
CA VAL A 26 4.23 -7.89 10.09
C VAL A 26 3.03 -8.11 11.01
N ALA A 27 3.04 -7.56 12.23
CA ALA A 27 1.93 -7.67 13.16
C ALA A 27 0.64 -7.06 12.59
N PHE A 28 0.75 -5.87 12.00
CA PHE A 28 -0.33 -5.19 11.30
C PHE A 28 -0.92 -6.07 10.18
N HIS A 29 -0.10 -6.59 9.27
CA HIS A 29 -0.58 -7.39 8.14
C HIS A 29 -1.21 -8.71 8.59
N LYS A 30 -0.68 -9.35 9.63
CA LYS A 30 -1.29 -10.55 10.24
C LYS A 30 -2.66 -10.24 10.85
N ALA A 31 -2.77 -9.15 11.61
CA ALA A 31 -4.03 -8.74 12.21
C ALA A 31 -5.07 -8.37 11.15
N LYS A 32 -4.64 -7.69 10.07
CA LYS A 32 -5.49 -7.41 8.90
C LYS A 32 -6.04 -8.68 8.29
N LEU A 33 -5.18 -9.65 7.98
CA LEU A 33 -5.60 -10.93 7.39
C LEU A 33 -6.62 -11.65 8.28
N ARG A 34 -6.40 -11.65 9.60
CA ARG A 34 -7.35 -12.25 10.55
C ARG A 34 -8.71 -11.55 10.52
N ALA A 35 -8.73 -10.21 10.54
CA ALA A 35 -9.96 -9.44 10.47
C ALA A 35 -10.69 -9.67 9.14
N ASP A 36 -9.96 -9.73 8.03
CA ASP A 36 -10.52 -10.00 6.69
C ASP A 36 -11.13 -11.40 6.60
N LEU A 37 -10.50 -12.43 7.18
CA LEU A 37 -11.01 -13.80 7.21
C LEU A 37 -12.27 -13.96 8.06
N LEU A 38 -12.38 -13.20 9.15
CA LEU A 38 -13.53 -13.22 10.06
C LEU A 38 -14.65 -12.26 9.62
N ARG A 39 -14.41 -11.46 8.58
CA ARG A 39 -15.39 -10.49 8.09
C ARG A 39 -16.60 -11.24 7.53
N PRO A 40 -17.82 -10.95 8.02
CA PRO A 40 -19.01 -11.61 7.52
C PRO A 40 -19.32 -11.16 6.09
N ALA A 41 -19.98 -12.02 5.32
CA ALA A 41 -20.45 -11.67 3.98
C ALA A 41 -21.53 -10.59 4.04
N LYS A 42 -22.41 -10.66 5.05
CA LYS A 42 -23.44 -9.67 5.34
C LYS A 42 -23.41 -9.26 6.81
N ALA A 43 -23.74 -8.00 7.10
CA ALA A 43 -23.69 -7.51 8.47
C ALA A 43 -24.70 -8.23 9.38
N GLU A 44 -25.83 -8.65 8.81
CA GLU A 44 -26.91 -9.35 9.48
C GLU A 44 -26.46 -10.72 10.00
N ASP A 45 -25.48 -11.38 9.37
CA ASP A 45 -24.96 -12.69 9.78
C ASP A 45 -24.37 -12.66 11.21
N LEU A 46 -23.93 -11.49 11.69
CA LEU A 46 -23.42 -11.30 13.05
C LEU A 46 -24.51 -11.18 14.11
N LEU A 47 -25.76 -10.92 13.73
CA LEU A 47 -26.87 -10.79 14.67
C LEU A 47 -27.31 -12.16 15.21
N ASP A 48 -27.19 -13.18 14.38
CA ASP A 48 -27.59 -14.55 14.68
C ASP A 48 -26.46 -15.38 15.33
N ASP A 49 -25.21 -14.92 15.24
CA ASP A 49 -24.05 -15.57 15.85
C ASP A 49 -23.21 -14.59 16.70
N ARG A 50 -23.51 -14.56 18.00
CA ARG A 50 -22.81 -13.70 18.98
C ARG A 50 -21.34 -14.03 19.14
N GLU A 51 -20.96 -15.30 18.98
CA GLU A 51 -19.57 -15.70 19.12
C GLU A 51 -18.76 -15.19 17.93
N ALA A 52 -19.26 -15.40 16.70
CA ALA A 52 -18.65 -14.85 15.49
C ALA A 52 -18.54 -13.31 15.56
N ALA A 53 -19.59 -12.64 16.04
CA ALA A 53 -19.56 -11.19 16.25
C ALA A 53 -18.47 -10.74 17.23
N ALA A 54 -18.29 -11.45 18.35
CA ALA A 54 -17.25 -11.16 19.33
C ALA A 54 -15.84 -11.39 18.73
N GLN A 55 -15.64 -12.49 18.01
CA GLN A 55 -14.37 -12.82 17.37
C GLN A 55 -13.98 -11.81 16.28
N TYR A 56 -14.93 -11.45 15.41
CA TYR A 56 -14.70 -10.44 14.37
C TYR A 56 -14.39 -9.08 14.99
N ARG A 57 -15.15 -8.64 16.00
CA ARG A 57 -14.90 -7.38 16.70
C ARG A 57 -13.50 -7.34 17.32
N ALA A 58 -13.09 -8.41 18.02
CA ALA A 58 -11.75 -8.50 18.59
C ALA A 58 -10.66 -8.44 17.51
N ALA A 59 -10.84 -9.13 16.38
CA ALA A 59 -9.90 -9.09 15.28
C ALA A 59 -9.80 -7.70 14.63
N VAL A 60 -10.92 -6.95 14.53
CA VAL A 60 -10.92 -5.56 14.04
C VAL A 60 -10.21 -4.64 15.04
N GLU A 61 -10.43 -4.81 16.35
CA GLU A 61 -9.73 -4.05 17.40
C GLU A 61 -8.20 -4.28 17.32
N ASP A 62 -7.76 -5.53 17.20
CA ASP A 62 -6.35 -5.91 17.03
C ASP A 62 -5.75 -5.33 15.74
N TYR A 63 -6.50 -5.38 14.64
CA TYR A 63 -6.11 -4.82 13.36
C TYR A 63 -5.89 -3.31 13.43
N VAL A 64 -6.85 -2.57 13.98
CA VAL A 64 -6.76 -1.11 14.10
C VAL A 64 -5.61 -0.69 15.01
N THR A 65 -5.43 -1.40 16.14
CA THR A 65 -4.33 -1.14 17.08
C THR A 65 -2.97 -1.38 16.44
N SER A 66 -2.81 -2.53 15.78
CA SER A 66 -1.55 -2.90 15.13
C SER A 66 -1.23 -1.98 13.95
N PHE A 67 -2.24 -1.59 13.16
CA PHE A 67 -2.08 -0.61 12.08
C PHE A 67 -1.58 0.73 12.60
N ARG A 68 -2.17 1.27 13.67
CA ARG A 68 -1.73 2.55 14.25
C ARG A 68 -0.31 2.49 14.79
N ALA A 69 0.08 1.37 15.39
CA ALA A 69 1.45 1.17 15.87
C ALA A 69 2.44 1.17 14.70
N ALA A 70 2.17 0.40 13.65
CA ALA A 70 2.99 0.37 12.44
C ALA A 70 3.04 1.74 11.74
N GLU A 71 1.90 2.42 11.61
CA GLU A 71 1.80 3.74 10.96
C GLU A 71 2.55 4.82 11.74
N THR A 72 2.44 4.83 13.07
CA THR A 72 3.19 5.75 13.92
C THR A 72 4.70 5.57 13.73
N GLU A 73 5.16 4.32 13.67
CA GLU A 73 6.57 4.02 13.44
C GLU A 73 7.02 4.40 12.02
N ALA A 74 6.19 4.11 11.02
CA ALA A 74 6.45 4.48 9.63
C ALA A 74 6.54 6.00 9.47
N ILE A 75 5.69 6.77 10.15
CA ILE A 75 5.76 8.25 10.17
C ILE A 75 7.02 8.74 10.88
N ARG A 76 7.43 8.07 11.97
CA ARG A 76 8.64 8.43 12.72
C ARG A 76 9.90 8.22 11.89
N ARG A 77 9.99 7.10 11.16
CA ARG A 77 11.17 6.78 10.34
C ARG A 77 11.12 7.43 8.95
N ARG A 78 9.95 7.52 8.33
CA ARG A 78 9.80 7.91 6.92
C ARG A 78 10.76 7.11 6.03
N ARG A 79 11.76 7.79 5.44
CA ARG A 79 12.82 7.22 4.60
C ARG A 79 14.19 7.22 5.30
N SER A 80 14.25 7.40 6.62
CA SER A 80 15.52 7.50 7.38
C SER A 80 16.40 6.26 7.28
N ASP A 81 15.78 5.10 7.05
CA ASP A 81 16.46 3.81 6.98
C ASP A 81 17.15 3.60 5.62
N PHE A 82 16.92 4.49 4.65
CA PHE A 82 17.55 4.49 3.33
C PHE A 82 18.76 5.42 3.29
N SER A 83 19.77 5.05 2.48
CA SER A 83 20.88 5.95 2.18
C SER A 83 20.38 7.22 1.46
N ARG A 84 21.15 8.31 1.49
CA ARG A 84 20.78 9.54 0.75
C ARG A 84 20.58 9.29 -0.75
N ALA A 85 21.39 8.40 -1.34
CA ALA A 85 21.25 8.03 -2.74
C ALA A 85 19.93 7.29 -3.00
N ASP A 86 19.56 6.36 -2.12
CA ASP A 86 18.30 5.62 -2.24
C ASP A 86 17.07 6.50 -1.97
N GLN A 87 17.16 7.45 -1.05
CA GLN A 87 16.11 8.46 -0.85
C GLN A 87 15.86 9.28 -2.12
N GLN A 88 16.91 9.61 -2.88
CA GLN A 88 16.79 10.29 -4.16
C GLN A 88 16.19 9.39 -5.24
N ARG A 89 16.55 8.10 -5.28
CA ARG A 89 15.92 7.10 -6.18
C ARG A 89 14.41 7.03 -5.93
N ILE A 90 14.00 6.91 -4.67
CA ILE A 90 12.57 6.89 -4.29
C ILE A 90 11.87 8.20 -4.70
N ALA A 91 12.50 9.35 -4.50
CA ALA A 91 11.93 10.63 -4.92
C ALA A 91 11.77 10.74 -6.45
N ARG A 92 12.74 10.22 -7.23
CA ARG A 92 12.62 10.15 -8.70
C ARG A 92 11.50 9.20 -9.12
N ALA A 93 11.40 8.02 -8.51
CA ALA A 93 10.31 7.09 -8.75
C ALA A 93 8.93 7.72 -8.50
N GLN A 94 8.79 8.47 -7.40
CA GLN A 94 7.54 9.17 -7.07
C GLN A 94 7.16 10.23 -8.13
N ASN A 95 8.14 10.97 -8.66
CA ASN A 95 7.88 11.92 -9.76
C ASN A 95 7.49 11.21 -11.05
N LEU A 96 8.18 10.10 -11.39
CA LEU A 96 7.87 9.28 -12.56
C LEU A 96 6.47 8.67 -12.46
N LEU A 97 6.06 8.18 -11.29
CA LEU A 97 4.71 7.65 -11.06
C LEU A 97 3.61 8.71 -11.17
N ARG A 98 3.93 9.97 -10.87
CA ARG A 98 3.04 11.11 -11.12
C ARG A 98 2.81 11.29 -12.63
N VAL A 99 3.88 11.27 -13.42
CA VAL A 99 3.79 11.31 -14.90
C VAL A 99 3.03 10.11 -15.44
N ALA A 100 3.30 8.91 -14.92
CA ALA A 100 2.59 7.69 -15.32
C ALA A 100 1.08 7.74 -15.07
N SER A 101 0.63 8.55 -14.11
CA SER A 101 -0.79 8.72 -13.76
C SER A 101 -1.42 9.99 -14.36
N ASP A 102 -0.67 10.78 -15.14
CA ASP A 102 -1.13 12.06 -15.67
C ASP A 102 -1.86 11.86 -17.01
N SER A 103 -3.17 12.11 -17.04
CA SER A 103 -3.99 12.00 -18.25
C SER A 103 -3.63 13.02 -19.34
N ALA A 104 -2.90 14.09 -19.01
CA ALA A 104 -2.39 15.04 -19.99
C ALA A 104 -1.13 14.55 -20.72
N ALA A 105 -0.42 13.56 -20.17
CA ALA A 105 0.74 12.93 -20.80
C ALA A 105 0.31 11.89 -21.83
N THR A 106 1.13 11.73 -22.88
CA THR A 106 0.89 10.71 -23.90
C THR A 106 1.02 9.30 -23.31
N VAL A 107 0.33 8.33 -23.91
CA VAL A 107 0.41 6.92 -23.51
C VAL A 107 1.87 6.43 -23.45
N GLN A 108 2.69 6.82 -24.43
CA GLN A 108 4.08 6.41 -24.49
C GLN A 108 4.91 6.98 -23.33
N GLU A 109 4.71 8.26 -23.00
CA GLU A 109 5.37 8.89 -21.85
C GLU A 109 4.96 8.24 -20.54
N ARG A 110 3.65 7.93 -20.36
CA ARG A 110 3.16 7.27 -19.15
C ARG A 110 3.76 5.88 -18.96
N ARG A 111 3.83 5.08 -20.03
CA ARG A 111 4.45 3.75 -20.04
C ARG A 111 5.94 3.83 -19.70
N GLN A 112 6.67 4.72 -20.38
CA GLN A 112 8.09 4.91 -20.12
C GLN A 112 8.34 5.36 -18.67
N ALA A 113 7.53 6.28 -18.15
CA ALA A 113 7.64 6.75 -16.79
C ALA A 113 7.36 5.62 -15.77
N TYR A 114 6.36 4.76 -16.02
CA TYR A 114 6.09 3.60 -15.17
C TYR A 114 7.28 2.63 -15.12
N GLU A 115 7.85 2.27 -16.28
CA GLU A 115 9.00 1.37 -16.34
C GLU A 115 10.24 1.94 -15.63
N LEU A 116 10.54 3.22 -15.86
CA LEU A 116 11.64 3.90 -15.16
C LEU A 116 11.40 3.99 -13.65
N ALA A 117 10.15 4.21 -13.22
CA ALA A 117 9.83 4.23 -11.79
C ALA A 117 10.09 2.86 -11.14
N ARG A 118 9.74 1.76 -11.82
CA ARG A 118 10.02 0.40 -11.34
C ARG A 118 11.52 0.16 -11.18
N GLN A 119 12.33 0.60 -12.14
CA GLN A 119 13.80 0.50 -12.06
C GLN A 119 14.36 1.32 -10.89
N GLU A 120 13.86 2.52 -10.66
CA GLU A 120 14.29 3.35 -9.53
C GLU A 120 13.96 2.70 -8.17
N LEU A 121 12.83 2.01 -8.06
CA LEU A 121 12.41 1.31 -6.83
C LEU A 121 13.05 -0.07 -6.63
N GLU A 122 13.72 -0.62 -7.64
CA GLU A 122 14.31 -1.95 -7.59
C GLU A 122 15.30 -2.09 -6.43
N GLY A 123 15.05 -3.10 -5.59
CA GLY A 123 15.83 -3.37 -4.37
C GLY A 123 15.53 -2.44 -3.20
N LEU A 124 14.64 -1.45 -3.36
CA LEU A 124 14.32 -0.46 -2.32
C LEU A 124 12.91 -0.64 -1.75
N VAL A 125 11.90 -0.69 -2.62
CA VAL A 125 10.50 -0.77 -2.22
C VAL A 125 9.75 -1.70 -3.17
N VAL A 126 9.04 -2.68 -2.61
CA VAL A 126 8.11 -3.52 -3.36
C VAL A 126 6.73 -2.88 -3.28
N LEU A 127 6.16 -2.51 -4.43
CA LEU A 127 4.80 -2.00 -4.52
C LEU A 127 3.80 -3.15 -4.32
N PRO A 128 2.74 -2.99 -3.51
CA PRO A 128 1.65 -3.96 -3.41
C PRO A 128 1.02 -4.23 -4.78
N ALA A 129 0.57 -5.47 -5.01
CA ALA A 129 -0.05 -5.87 -6.28
C ALA A 129 -1.28 -5.00 -6.60
N SER A 130 -2.10 -4.67 -5.60
CA SER A 130 -3.25 -3.77 -5.74
C SER A 130 -2.84 -2.38 -6.24
N THR A 131 -1.77 -1.80 -5.70
CA THR A 131 -1.19 -0.54 -6.15
C THR A 131 -0.69 -0.62 -7.59
N GLN A 132 0.04 -1.69 -7.94
CA GLN A 132 0.55 -1.90 -9.30
C GLN A 132 -0.61 -1.98 -10.31
N THR A 133 -1.60 -2.83 -10.05
CA THR A 133 -2.79 -2.96 -10.92
C THR A 133 -3.55 -1.64 -11.06
N GLY A 134 -3.63 -0.85 -9.99
CA GLY A 134 -4.26 0.48 -10.02
C GLY A 134 -3.53 1.47 -10.93
N ILE A 135 -2.20 1.46 -10.94
CA ILE A 135 -1.37 2.28 -11.82
C ILE A 135 -1.47 1.76 -13.27
N GLU A 136 -1.32 0.45 -13.46
CA GLU A 136 -1.37 -0.20 -14.77
C GLU A 136 -2.71 0.04 -15.47
N ARG A 137 -3.83 0.04 -14.73
CA ARG A 137 -5.13 0.40 -15.31
C ARG A 137 -5.17 1.84 -15.85
N LYS A 138 -4.49 2.80 -15.21
CA LYS A 138 -4.41 4.18 -15.71
C LYS A 138 -3.44 4.33 -16.88
N VAL A 139 -2.33 3.59 -16.83
CA VAL A 139 -1.30 3.61 -17.87
C VAL A 139 -1.78 2.91 -19.15
N PHE A 140 -2.40 1.75 -19.02
CA PHE A 140 -2.72 0.83 -20.12
C PHE A 140 -4.23 0.67 -20.38
N GLY A 141 -5.08 0.84 -19.37
CA GLY A 141 -6.54 0.59 -19.49
C GLY A 141 -7.30 1.66 -20.27
N GLU A 142 -6.70 2.82 -20.55
CA GLU A 142 -7.26 3.81 -21.48
C GLU A 142 -7.12 3.41 -22.97
N LEU A 143 -6.56 2.24 -23.26
CA LEU A 143 -6.34 1.75 -24.63
C LEU A 143 -7.42 0.77 -25.14
N GLU A 144 -8.36 0.39 -24.27
CA GLU A 144 -9.46 -0.54 -24.59
C GLU A 144 -10.83 0.16 -24.66
N GLY A 145 -10.87 1.50 -24.73
CA GLY A 145 -12.08 2.32 -24.81
C GLY A 145 -12.27 3.00 -26.16
#